data_AF-A0A5C5WY19-F1
#
_entry.id   AF-A0A5C5WY19-F1
#
_cell.length_a   1.000
_cell.length_b   1.000
_cell.length_c   1.000
_cell.angle_alpha   90.00
_cell.angle_beta   90.00
_cell.angle_gamma   90.00
#
_symmetry.space_group_name_H-M   'P 1'
#
loop_
_entity.id
_entity.type
_entity.pdbx_description
1 polymer ?
#
loop_
_entity_poly.entity_id
_entity_poly.type
_entity_poly.pdbx_seq_one_letter_code
_entity_poly.pdbx_strand_id
1 'polypeptide(L)'
;MCRSTLLNEGTAVIRYGCLLLLAVTVASNVDAQERVFEGPWNNRRTGASGTMTCNATEVNQGQWTAIFRGVFQGKPFEYKIDFQSKASGSGSILAGTTSIDGKRYEWNGTLQASQLRGRYQATNGWNGEFTLNETAASRRNVPMSVEPESIEEVEIKPVIQDGDHLLFIGNSYMANEGGVYNYLQAALKKRGIDITHQSEIAYGKPLSEMVTREVGTAMMDPKVDVVVITSGDLKSMQQFATKLKDSGKKLVVFMTWEGKHPGNQSSKTQYTSATRKAVRQMRELEKQTGATIIPSAVLYHDLTMNPPDGMPRIDYLWKQRNIHQNALGTMANALLMTAMLTGESPAGLNFDFPPHIVGQNIPDEPDLRFTRDLRETLQYRAWSVAHDWTKGRSHLEAPK
;
A
#
# COMPACT_ATOMS: atom_id res chain seq x y z
N MET A 1 71.45 24.27 -43.04
CA MET A 1 72.60 24.09 -42.13
C MET A 1 72.31 24.80 -40.82
N CYS A 2 72.71 24.19 -39.71
CA CYS A 2 73.08 24.77 -38.41
C CYS A 2 72.10 25.69 -37.64
N ARG A 3 71.67 25.14 -36.49
CA ARG A 3 71.68 25.71 -35.12
C ARG A 3 72.12 27.18 -34.96
N SER A 4 71.36 27.94 -34.18
CA SER A 4 71.89 28.54 -32.94
C SER A 4 70.79 28.99 -31.98
N THR A 5 70.99 28.56 -30.74
CA THR A 5 70.38 28.87 -29.46
C THR A 5 70.30 30.38 -29.17
N LEU A 6 69.23 30.84 -28.51
CA LEU A 6 69.33 31.90 -27.49
C LEU A 6 68.34 31.62 -26.36
N LEU A 7 68.90 31.61 -25.16
CA LEU A 7 68.27 31.50 -23.85
C LEU A 7 67.37 32.71 -23.60
N ASN A 8 66.28 32.52 -22.88
CA ASN A 8 65.81 33.57 -21.98
C ASN A 8 65.27 32.99 -20.68
N GLU A 9 65.77 33.59 -19.61
CA GLU A 9 65.54 33.30 -18.21
C GLU A 9 64.11 33.68 -17.80
N GLY A 10 63.57 33.06 -16.76
CA GLY A 10 62.46 33.67 -16.03
C GLY A 10 61.54 32.70 -15.31
N THR A 11 61.67 32.71 -13.98
CA THR A 11 60.63 32.39 -12.99
C THR A 11 60.20 30.93 -12.83
N ALA A 12 60.87 30.25 -11.88
CA ALA A 12 60.31 29.12 -11.16
C ALA A 12 59.12 29.59 -10.32
N VAL A 13 57.90 29.38 -10.82
CA VAL A 13 56.68 29.45 -10.01
C VAL A 13 56.48 28.09 -9.36
N ILE A 14 56.73 28.03 -8.05
CA ILE A 14 56.39 26.90 -7.19
C ILE A 14 54.86 26.75 -7.23
N ARG A 15 54.36 25.82 -8.04
CA ARG A 15 52.96 25.41 -8.02
C ARG A 15 52.76 24.52 -6.80
N TYR A 16 52.30 25.12 -5.70
CA TYR A 16 51.68 24.39 -4.61
C TYR A 16 50.47 23.64 -5.17
N GLY A 17 50.58 22.31 -5.25
CA GLY A 17 49.45 21.44 -5.50
C GLY A 17 48.48 21.52 -4.33
N CYS A 18 47.45 22.36 -4.45
CA CYS A 18 46.25 22.26 -3.65
C CYS A 18 45.53 20.97 -4.06
N LEU A 19 45.82 19.89 -3.36
CA LEU A 19 45.01 18.68 -3.34
C LEU A 19 43.64 19.07 -2.78
N LEU A 20 42.68 19.37 -3.65
CA LEU A 20 41.30 19.60 -3.28
C LEU A 20 40.70 18.23 -2.92
N LEU A 21 40.74 17.86 -1.64
CA LEU A 21 39.95 16.73 -1.13
C LEU A 21 38.48 17.12 -1.25
N LEU A 22 37.82 16.62 -2.29
CA LEU A 22 36.36 16.64 -2.41
C LEU A 22 35.82 15.66 -1.34
N ALA A 23 35.48 16.18 -0.16
CA ALA A 23 34.78 15.40 0.85
C ALA A 23 33.36 15.12 0.33
N VAL A 24 33.16 13.93 -0.24
CA VAL A 24 31.83 13.40 -0.53
C VAL A 24 31.16 13.15 0.81
N THR A 25 30.36 14.11 1.28
CA THR A 25 29.44 13.88 2.40
C THR A 25 28.36 12.94 1.91
N VAL A 26 28.51 11.66 2.22
CA VAL A 26 27.44 10.68 2.10
C VAL A 26 26.37 11.11 3.10
N ALA A 27 25.28 11.71 2.61
CA ALA A 27 24.12 11.97 3.44
C ALA A 27 23.53 10.60 3.80
N SER A 28 23.81 10.12 5.01
CA SER A 28 23.15 8.95 5.55
C SER A 28 21.67 9.31 5.71
N ASN A 29 20.80 8.72 4.89
CA ASN A 29 19.36 8.79 5.12
C ASN A 29 19.10 8.08 6.45
N VAL A 30 18.77 8.86 7.48
CA VAL A 30 18.35 8.31 8.76
C VAL A 30 16.93 7.84 8.56
N ASP A 31 16.79 6.53 8.47
CA ASP A 31 15.54 5.80 8.42
C ASP A 31 14.59 6.27 9.53
N ALA A 32 13.41 6.73 9.13
CA ALA A 32 12.44 7.27 10.06
C ALA A 32 11.83 6.15 10.92
N GLN A 33 12.22 6.07 12.19
CA GLN A 33 11.73 5.03 13.10
C GLN A 33 10.33 5.38 13.61
N GLU A 34 9.30 4.64 13.18
CA GLU A 34 7.96 4.72 13.79
C GLU A 34 7.79 3.73 14.95
N ARG A 35 7.18 4.22 16.04
CA ARG A 35 6.88 3.46 17.25
C ARG A 35 5.49 3.80 17.76
N VAL A 36 4.72 2.77 18.12
CA VAL A 36 3.35 2.90 18.65
C VAL A 36 3.32 2.51 20.11
N PHE A 37 2.86 3.40 20.98
CA PHE A 37 2.72 3.18 22.41
C PHE A 37 1.27 3.31 22.85
N GLU A 38 0.91 2.58 23.90
CA GLU A 38 -0.39 2.66 24.54
C GLU A 38 -0.25 2.53 26.06
N GLY A 39 -1.04 3.27 26.81
CA GLY A 39 -1.07 3.14 28.25
C GLY A 39 -1.87 4.23 28.96
N PRO A 40 -1.83 4.23 30.30
CA PRO A 40 -2.55 5.21 31.10
C PRO A 40 -1.95 6.61 31.00
N TRP A 41 -2.84 7.59 31.14
CA TRP A 41 -2.51 9.00 31.34
C TRP A 41 -3.39 9.60 32.43
N ASN A 42 -2.90 10.66 33.07
CA ASN A 42 -3.58 11.36 34.16
C ASN A 42 -3.40 12.88 34.04
N ASN A 43 -4.49 13.63 34.16
CA ASN A 43 -4.49 15.08 34.34
C ASN A 43 -4.47 15.41 35.83
N ARG A 44 -3.36 15.96 36.34
CA ARG A 44 -3.22 16.22 37.78
C ARG A 44 -4.10 17.37 38.27
N ARG A 45 -4.51 18.28 37.38
CA ARG A 45 -5.39 19.41 37.74
C ARG A 45 -6.82 18.97 38.01
N THR A 46 -7.39 18.11 37.17
CA THR A 46 -8.78 17.65 37.31
C THR A 46 -8.91 16.26 37.93
N GLY A 47 -7.81 15.52 38.06
CA GLY A 47 -7.83 14.11 38.45
C GLY A 47 -8.39 13.18 37.37
N ALA A 48 -8.66 13.69 36.16
CA ALA A 48 -9.18 12.88 35.07
C ALA A 48 -8.07 11.98 34.51
N SER A 49 -8.36 10.70 34.31
CA SER A 49 -7.44 9.72 33.76
C SER A 49 -8.09 8.87 32.68
N GLY A 50 -7.29 8.23 31.85
CA GLY A 50 -7.78 7.29 30.84
C GLY A 50 -6.64 6.56 30.15
N THR A 51 -6.98 5.85 29.07
CA THR A 51 -5.99 5.28 28.14
C THR A 51 -5.70 6.29 27.03
N MET A 52 -4.45 6.33 26.58
CA MET A 52 -3.99 7.14 25.46
C MET A 52 -3.04 6.30 24.59
N THR A 53 -3.09 6.53 23.29
CA THR A 53 -2.11 6.01 22.32
C THR A 53 -1.17 7.13 21.89
N CYS A 54 0.04 6.75 21.47
CA CYS A 54 1.06 7.64 20.93
C CYS A 54 1.72 6.97 19.73
N ASN A 55 1.59 7.57 18.55
CA ASN A 55 2.38 7.20 17.37
C ASN A 55 3.54 8.18 17.27
N ALA A 56 4.76 7.72 17.50
CA ALA A 56 5.98 8.54 17.47
C ALA A 56 6.88 8.11 16.31
N THR A 57 7.25 9.07 15.47
CA THR A 57 8.12 8.88 14.30
C THR A 57 9.36 9.72 14.45
N GLU A 58 10.55 9.12 14.40
CA GLU A 58 11.81 9.86 14.30
C GLU A 58 11.94 10.43 12.88
N VAL A 59 11.80 11.74 12.70
CA VAL A 59 11.82 12.39 11.38
C VAL A 59 13.23 12.75 10.92
N ASN A 60 14.14 12.96 11.87
CA ASN A 60 15.58 13.11 11.69
C ASN A 60 16.27 12.57 12.94
N GLN A 61 17.58 12.33 12.90
CA GLN A 61 18.31 11.89 14.09
C GLN A 61 18.07 12.83 15.28
N GLY A 62 17.41 12.29 16.30
CA GLY A 62 17.04 12.99 17.51
C GLY A 62 15.88 13.97 17.39
N GLN A 63 15.17 14.03 16.26
CA GLN A 63 13.94 14.80 16.10
C GLN A 63 12.77 13.85 15.91
N TRP A 64 11.78 13.96 16.78
CA TRP A 64 10.62 13.06 16.79
C TRP A 64 9.35 13.85 16.58
N THR A 65 8.42 13.31 15.80
CA THR A 65 7.04 13.77 15.71
C THR A 65 6.15 12.74 16.40
N ALA A 66 5.36 13.15 17.39
CA ALA A 66 4.47 12.25 18.13
C ALA A 66 3.02 12.72 18.05
N ILE A 67 2.10 11.80 17.75
CA ILE A 67 0.66 12.06 17.77
C ILE A 67 0.03 11.29 18.92
N PHE A 68 -0.48 12.03 19.90
CA PHE A 68 -1.15 11.50 21.08
C PHE A 68 -2.67 11.52 20.89
N ARG A 69 -3.35 10.40 21.18
CA ARG A 69 -4.82 10.28 21.07
C ARG A 69 -5.44 9.65 22.31
N GLY A 70 -6.57 10.18 22.76
CA GLY A 70 -7.29 9.61 23.90
C GLY A 70 -8.63 10.29 24.11
N VAL A 71 -9.22 10.09 25.30
CA VAL A 71 -10.49 10.71 25.70
C VAL A 71 -10.32 11.46 27.01
N PHE A 72 -10.65 12.76 27.02
CA PHE A 72 -10.65 13.60 28.20
C PHE A 72 -12.07 14.10 28.49
N GLN A 73 -12.59 13.79 29.68
CA GLN A 73 -13.94 14.19 30.11
C GLN A 73 -15.03 13.86 29.07
N GLY A 74 -14.94 12.67 28.47
CA GLY A 74 -15.88 12.18 27.45
C GLY A 74 -15.67 12.74 26.04
N LYS A 75 -14.68 13.62 25.82
CA LYS A 75 -14.34 14.14 24.50
C LYS A 75 -13.05 13.54 23.97
N PRO A 76 -13.01 13.04 22.71
CA PRO A 76 -11.77 12.59 22.11
C PRO A 76 -10.81 13.77 21.90
N PHE A 77 -9.50 13.51 22.02
CA PHE A 77 -8.46 14.48 21.67
C PHE A 77 -7.41 13.84 20.75
N GLU A 78 -6.75 14.69 19.96
CA GLU A 78 -5.58 14.36 19.16
C GLU A 78 -4.60 15.53 19.21
N TYR A 79 -3.36 15.28 19.65
CA TYR A 79 -2.32 16.32 19.75
C TYR A 79 -1.02 15.87 19.09
N LYS A 80 -0.54 16.69 18.14
CA LYS A 80 0.77 16.53 17.51
C LYS A 80 1.82 17.32 18.28
N ILE A 81 2.91 16.66 18.67
CA ILE A 81 4.04 17.21 19.41
C ILE A 81 5.33 16.89 18.66
N ASP A 82 6.12 17.92 18.37
CA ASP A 82 7.46 17.74 17.87
C ASP A 82 8.45 17.78 19.06
N PHE A 83 9.23 16.72 19.21
CA PHE A 83 10.20 16.52 20.28
C PHE A 83 11.63 16.63 19.73
N GLN A 84 12.49 17.27 20.53
CA GLN A 84 13.93 17.10 20.45
C GLN A 84 14.34 16.05 21.47
N SER A 85 15.11 15.06 21.02
CA SER A 85 15.64 13.99 21.84
C SER A 85 17.11 14.21 22.14
N LYS A 86 17.51 13.87 23.36
CA LYS A 86 18.91 13.81 23.78
C LYS A 86 19.18 12.46 24.41
N ALA A 87 20.22 11.76 23.94
CA ALA A 87 20.65 10.49 24.52
C ALA A 87 20.96 10.67 26.02
N SER A 88 20.53 9.70 26.83
CA SER A 88 20.72 9.66 28.28
C SER A 88 20.76 8.22 28.78
N GLY A 89 21.97 7.69 28.98
CA GLY A 89 22.16 6.30 29.42
C GLY A 89 21.61 5.30 28.40
N SER A 90 20.68 4.43 28.84
CA SER A 90 20.02 3.43 28.00
C SER A 90 18.74 3.91 27.30
N GLY A 91 18.50 5.23 27.26
CA GLY A 91 17.33 5.81 26.62
C GLY A 91 17.56 7.23 26.12
N SER A 92 16.46 7.92 25.81
CA SER A 92 16.45 9.30 25.33
C SER A 92 15.54 10.16 26.20
N ILE A 93 15.97 11.39 26.47
CA ILE A 93 15.14 12.43 27.06
C ILE A 93 14.50 13.21 25.92
N LEU A 94 13.18 13.36 25.95
CA LEU A 94 12.38 14.08 24.95
C LEU A 94 11.92 15.41 25.54
N ALA A 95 12.06 16.49 24.80
CA ALA A 95 11.53 17.81 25.16
C ALA A 95 10.84 18.44 23.94
N GLY A 96 9.62 18.92 24.11
CA GLY A 96 8.81 19.46 23.03
C GLY A 96 7.84 20.52 23.53
N THR A 97 7.34 21.34 22.62
CA THR A 97 6.31 22.34 22.93
C THR A 97 5.25 22.34 21.86
N THR A 98 4.00 22.54 22.24
CA THR A 98 2.88 22.68 21.31
C THR A 98 1.90 23.74 21.79
N SER A 99 0.99 24.17 20.91
CA SER A 99 -0.13 25.03 21.28
C SER A 99 -1.44 24.25 21.16
N ILE A 100 -2.18 24.12 22.26
CA ILE A 100 -3.49 23.46 22.33
C ILE A 100 -4.49 24.51 22.82
N ASP A 101 -5.55 24.73 22.05
CA ASP A 101 -6.60 25.72 22.34
C ASP A 101 -6.03 27.13 22.66
N GLY A 102 -5.03 27.55 21.90
CA GLY A 102 -4.36 28.84 22.07
C GLY A 102 -3.52 28.96 23.34
N LYS A 103 -3.22 27.86 24.02
CA LYS A 103 -2.34 27.81 25.20
C LYS A 103 -1.09 27.01 24.88
N ARG A 104 0.06 27.54 25.32
CA ARG A 104 1.35 26.84 25.19
C ARG A 104 1.44 25.73 26.24
N TYR A 105 1.81 24.54 25.78
CA TYR A 105 2.12 23.37 26.57
C TYR A 105 3.58 22.97 26.37
N GLU A 106 4.26 22.66 27.46
CA GLU A 106 5.58 22.06 27.50
C GLU A 106 5.43 20.58 27.80
N TRP A 107 6.09 19.75 26.99
CA TRP A 107 6.08 18.30 27.09
C TRP A 107 7.49 17.80 27.34
N ASN A 108 7.65 16.98 28.38
CA ASN A 108 8.93 16.35 28.72
C ASN A 108 8.71 14.85 28.89
N GLY A 109 9.60 14.04 28.35
CA GLY A 109 9.49 12.58 28.44
C GLY A 109 10.82 11.86 28.48
N THR A 110 10.75 10.58 28.78
CA THR A 110 11.86 9.63 28.70
C THR A 110 11.40 8.43 27.90
N LEU A 111 12.14 8.12 26.86
CA LEU A 111 11.97 6.92 26.05
C LEU A 111 13.06 5.93 26.44
N GLN A 112 12.70 4.88 27.15
CA GLN A 112 13.64 3.85 27.61
C GLN A 112 13.10 2.48 27.24
N ALA A 113 13.89 1.71 26.47
CA ALA A 113 13.45 0.44 25.90
C ALA A 113 12.07 0.58 25.23
N SER A 114 11.11 -0.27 25.59
CA SER A 114 9.73 -0.26 25.09
C SER A 114 8.77 0.61 25.90
N GLN A 115 9.26 1.64 26.60
CA GLN A 115 8.41 2.48 27.44
C GLN A 115 8.67 3.96 27.24
N LEU A 116 7.57 4.69 27.04
CA LEU A 116 7.53 6.14 26.92
C LEU A 116 6.82 6.71 28.16
N ARG A 117 7.56 7.39 29.03
CA ARG A 117 7.00 8.12 30.17
C ARG A 117 7.12 9.61 29.93
N GLY A 118 6.17 10.40 30.43
CA GLY A 118 6.29 11.83 30.31
C GLY A 118 5.28 12.62 31.12
N ARG A 119 5.45 13.93 31.03
CA ARG A 119 4.63 14.94 31.69
C ARG A 119 4.39 16.10 30.75
N TYR A 120 3.26 16.76 30.93
CA TYR A 120 2.95 18.01 30.24
C TYR A 120 2.56 19.10 31.24
N GLN A 121 2.85 20.34 30.89
CA GLN A 121 2.48 21.52 31.68
C GLN A 121 2.11 22.68 30.75
N ALA A 122 0.96 23.29 31.00
CA ALA A 122 0.45 24.42 30.25
C ALA A 122 0.61 25.72 31.03
N THR A 123 0.71 26.82 30.28
CA THR A 123 0.76 28.19 30.82
C THR A 123 -0.46 28.60 31.65
N ASN A 124 -1.62 27.95 31.47
CA ASN A 124 -2.84 28.18 32.24
C ASN A 124 -3.04 27.19 33.40
N GLY A 125 -2.00 26.45 33.79
CA GLY A 125 -2.00 25.54 34.94
C GLY A 125 -2.51 24.12 34.67
N TRP A 126 -2.87 23.77 33.44
CA TRP A 126 -3.11 22.36 33.08
C TRP A 126 -1.81 21.56 33.16
N ASN A 127 -1.84 20.40 33.79
CA ASN A 127 -0.68 19.52 33.85
C ASN A 127 -1.11 18.06 34.01
N GLY A 128 -0.19 17.16 33.69
CA GLY A 128 -0.45 15.74 33.77
C GLY A 128 0.77 14.90 33.44
N GLU A 129 0.58 13.60 33.48
CA GLU A 129 1.61 12.59 33.24
C GLU A 129 1.05 11.37 32.52
N PHE A 130 1.93 10.60 31.89
CA PHE A 130 1.59 9.37 31.18
C PHE A 130 2.71 8.35 31.28
N THR A 131 2.34 7.08 31.19
CA THR A 131 3.26 5.95 31.06
C THR A 131 2.70 5.01 30.01
N LEU A 132 3.33 4.99 28.84
CA LEU A 132 2.87 4.24 27.68
C LEU A 132 3.88 3.12 27.39
N ASN A 133 3.38 1.93 27.10
CA ASN A 133 4.19 0.80 26.69
C ASN A 133 4.04 0.61 25.18
N GLU A 134 5.14 0.26 24.55
CA GLU A 134 5.18 -0.06 23.13
C GLU A 134 4.28 -1.26 22.84
N THR A 135 3.41 -1.13 21.85
CA THR A 135 2.43 -2.16 21.52
C THR A 135 3.08 -3.29 20.72
N ALA A 136 2.43 -4.47 20.69
CA ALA A 136 2.84 -5.55 19.80
C ALA A 136 2.68 -5.20 18.31
N ALA A 137 1.94 -4.12 17.98
CA ALA A 137 1.89 -3.56 16.63
C ALA A 137 3.20 -2.81 16.31
N SER A 138 3.70 -1.99 17.25
CA SER A 138 5.03 -1.35 17.12
C SER A 138 6.18 -2.35 16.99
N ARG A 139 6.09 -3.50 17.67
CA ARG A 139 7.06 -4.60 17.52
C ARG A 139 6.91 -5.39 16.22
N ARG A 140 5.76 -5.23 15.55
CA ARG A 140 5.46 -5.77 14.23
C ARG A 140 5.60 -4.73 13.13
N ASN A 141 6.15 -3.54 13.45
CA ASN A 141 6.63 -2.62 12.45
C ASN A 141 7.74 -3.35 11.68
N VAL A 142 7.32 -4.03 10.61
CA VAL A 142 8.07 -4.04 9.36
C VAL A 142 8.53 -2.60 9.20
N PRO A 143 9.84 -2.32 9.23
CA PRO A 143 10.30 -0.95 9.20
C PRO A 143 9.64 -0.28 8.00
N MET A 144 8.96 0.86 8.20
CA MET A 144 8.47 1.66 7.07
C MET A 144 9.65 2.21 6.24
N SER A 145 10.86 1.98 6.74
CA SER A 145 12.15 2.10 6.09
C SER A 145 12.92 0.77 6.10
N VAL A 146 12.28 -0.36 5.75
CA VAL A 146 13.09 -1.22 4.90
C VAL A 146 13.25 -0.33 3.67
N GLU A 147 14.47 0.12 3.35
CA GLU A 147 14.82 0.16 1.93
C GLU A 147 14.29 -1.17 1.40
N PRO A 148 13.15 -1.16 0.69
CA PRO A 148 12.16 -2.23 0.73
C PRO A 148 12.85 -3.54 0.49
N GLU A 149 13.18 -4.32 1.55
CA GLU A 149 14.32 -5.26 1.59
C GLU A 149 14.82 -5.63 0.19
N SER A 150 15.65 -4.75 -0.42
CA SER A 150 15.65 -4.49 -1.88
C SER A 150 14.84 -5.54 -2.63
N ILE A 151 13.51 -5.34 -2.82
CA ILE A 151 12.59 -6.42 -3.27
C ILE A 151 13.31 -7.04 -4.43
N GLU A 152 13.86 -8.25 -4.22
CA GLU A 152 14.85 -8.77 -5.16
C GLU A 152 14.20 -8.68 -6.53
N GLU A 153 14.78 -7.85 -7.40
CA GLU A 153 14.05 -7.30 -8.54
C GLU A 153 13.70 -8.44 -9.46
N VAL A 154 12.48 -8.93 -9.31
CA VAL A 154 11.91 -9.91 -10.22
C VAL A 154 11.14 -9.11 -11.22
N GLU A 155 11.68 -9.11 -12.44
CA GLU A 155 11.05 -8.52 -13.60
C GLU A 155 9.66 -9.16 -13.80
N ILE A 156 8.63 -8.35 -13.61
CA ILE A 156 7.27 -8.70 -13.98
C ILE A 156 7.13 -8.37 -15.46
N LYS A 157 6.99 -9.40 -16.31
CA LYS A 157 6.90 -9.20 -17.75
C LYS A 157 5.60 -8.45 -18.11
N PRO A 158 5.68 -7.36 -18.88
CA PRO A 158 4.49 -6.66 -19.35
C PRO A 158 3.57 -7.57 -20.16
N VAL A 159 2.29 -7.56 -19.84
CA VAL A 159 1.22 -8.25 -20.55
C VAL A 159 0.55 -7.34 -21.56
N ILE A 160 0.45 -6.05 -21.26
CA ILE A 160 -0.17 -5.07 -22.16
C ILE A 160 0.86 -4.07 -22.67
N GLN A 161 0.52 -3.42 -23.78
CA GLN A 161 1.24 -2.29 -24.36
C GLN A 161 0.26 -1.19 -24.79
N ASP A 162 0.81 -0.03 -25.16
CA ASP A 162 0.02 1.08 -25.69
C ASP A 162 -0.74 0.65 -26.96
N GLY A 163 -2.02 1.02 -27.03
CA GLY A 163 -2.92 0.68 -28.12
C GLY A 163 -3.65 -0.66 -28.00
N ASP A 164 -3.31 -1.52 -27.04
CA ASP A 164 -3.97 -2.83 -26.87
C ASP A 164 -5.48 -2.66 -26.60
N HIS A 165 -6.27 -3.58 -27.15
CA HIS A 165 -7.71 -3.70 -26.88
C HIS A 165 -7.99 -4.87 -25.93
N LEU A 166 -8.59 -4.55 -24.78
CA LEU A 166 -8.89 -5.52 -23.73
C LEU A 166 -10.38 -5.94 -23.76
N LEU A 167 -10.63 -7.24 -23.77
CA LEU A 167 -11.98 -7.79 -23.56
C LEU A 167 -12.14 -8.30 -22.13
N PHE A 168 -12.99 -7.66 -21.35
CA PHE A 168 -13.33 -8.08 -19.99
C PHE A 168 -14.55 -9.02 -20.01
N ILE A 169 -14.41 -10.22 -19.48
CA ILE A 169 -15.50 -11.20 -19.35
C ILE A 169 -15.66 -11.52 -17.87
N GLY A 170 -16.78 -11.13 -17.28
CA GLY A 170 -16.94 -11.30 -15.85
C GLY A 170 -18.33 -11.10 -15.33
N ASN A 171 -18.41 -10.84 -14.03
CA ASN A 171 -19.66 -10.61 -13.32
C ASN A 171 -19.57 -9.34 -12.48
N SER A 172 -20.42 -9.26 -11.48
CA SER A 172 -20.54 -8.12 -10.58
C SER A 172 -19.24 -7.81 -9.82
N TYR A 173 -18.32 -8.75 -9.60
CA TYR A 173 -17.02 -8.44 -9.00
C TYR A 173 -16.14 -7.56 -9.91
N MET A 174 -16.27 -7.66 -11.23
CA MET A 174 -15.52 -6.81 -12.14
C MET A 174 -16.21 -5.47 -12.41
N ALA A 175 -17.55 -5.44 -12.38
CA ALA A 175 -18.32 -4.29 -12.84
C ALA A 175 -18.85 -3.37 -11.73
N ASN A 176 -18.77 -3.78 -10.47
CA ASN A 176 -19.21 -2.97 -9.35
C ASN A 176 -18.36 -1.69 -9.18
N GLU A 177 -18.94 -0.63 -8.60
CA GLU A 177 -18.32 0.71 -8.45
C GLU A 177 -17.86 1.37 -9.76
N GLY A 178 -18.58 1.13 -10.86
CA GLY A 178 -18.17 1.60 -12.18
C GLY A 178 -17.12 0.71 -12.84
N GLY A 179 -16.70 -0.38 -12.19
CA GLY A 179 -15.92 -1.45 -12.77
C GLY A 179 -14.41 -1.26 -12.74
N VAL A 180 -13.68 -2.35 -12.48
CA VAL A 180 -12.21 -2.34 -12.37
C VAL A 180 -11.54 -1.89 -13.66
N TYR A 181 -12.15 -2.15 -14.82
CA TYR A 181 -11.65 -1.75 -16.14
C TYR A 181 -11.56 -0.22 -16.30
N ASN A 182 -12.52 0.53 -15.74
CA ASN A 182 -12.48 2.00 -15.79
C ASN A 182 -11.38 2.58 -14.90
N TYR A 183 -11.16 1.99 -13.72
CA TYR A 183 -10.08 2.40 -12.81
C TYR A 183 -8.72 2.04 -13.40
N LEU A 184 -8.60 0.87 -14.02
CA LEU A 184 -7.40 0.45 -14.73
C LEU A 184 -7.08 1.39 -15.89
N GLN A 185 -8.05 1.71 -16.74
CA GLN A 185 -7.83 2.64 -17.85
C GLN A 185 -7.38 4.02 -17.35
N ALA A 186 -7.97 4.52 -16.26
CA ALA A 186 -7.54 5.76 -15.63
C ALA A 186 -6.09 5.70 -15.11
N ALA A 187 -5.69 4.58 -14.48
CA ALA A 187 -4.32 4.35 -14.01
C ALA A 187 -3.32 4.30 -15.17
N LEU A 188 -3.63 3.55 -16.23
CA LEU A 188 -2.77 3.38 -17.40
C LEU A 188 -2.60 4.69 -18.18
N LYS A 189 -3.67 5.47 -18.32
CA LYS A 189 -3.60 6.78 -18.95
C LYS A 189 -2.63 7.74 -18.25
N LYS A 190 -2.52 7.68 -16.92
CA LYS A 190 -1.52 8.45 -16.14
C LYS A 190 -0.08 8.00 -16.42
N ARG A 191 0.11 6.80 -16.94
CA ARG A 191 1.39 6.23 -17.39
C ARG A 191 1.66 6.48 -18.88
N GLY A 192 0.77 7.15 -19.58
CA GLY A 192 0.87 7.32 -21.04
C GLY A 192 0.61 6.03 -21.82
N ILE A 193 -0.07 5.05 -21.22
CA ILE A 193 -0.54 3.84 -21.88
C ILE A 193 -2.03 4.03 -22.16
N ASP A 194 -2.39 4.21 -23.42
CA ASP A 194 -3.79 4.26 -23.84
C ASP A 194 -4.25 2.87 -24.23
N ILE A 195 -5.35 2.43 -23.63
CA ILE A 195 -5.99 1.16 -23.96
C ILE A 195 -7.45 1.42 -24.31
N THR A 196 -7.99 0.55 -25.16
CA THR A 196 -9.44 0.47 -25.36
C THR A 196 -9.97 -0.80 -24.74
N HIS A 197 -11.26 -0.83 -24.39
CA HIS A 197 -11.84 -2.03 -23.81
C HIS A 197 -13.30 -2.26 -24.20
N GLN A 198 -13.70 -3.53 -24.18
CA GLN A 198 -15.07 -4.00 -24.23
C GLN A 198 -15.34 -4.83 -22.97
N SER A 199 -16.59 -4.90 -22.53
CA SER A 199 -16.99 -5.70 -21.37
C SER A 199 -18.22 -6.57 -21.64
N GLU A 200 -18.09 -7.87 -21.40
CA GLU A 200 -19.17 -8.86 -21.39
C GLU A 200 -19.45 -9.25 -19.92
N ILE A 201 -20.40 -8.55 -19.29
CA ILE A 201 -20.69 -8.72 -17.86
C ILE A 201 -22.01 -9.47 -17.63
N ALA A 202 -21.91 -10.67 -17.05
CA ALA A 202 -23.05 -11.46 -16.60
C ALA A 202 -23.19 -11.40 -15.07
N TYR A 203 -24.00 -10.45 -14.58
CA TYR A 203 -24.20 -10.23 -13.14
C TYR A 203 -24.77 -11.47 -12.43
N GLY A 204 -24.19 -11.81 -11.28
CA GLY A 204 -24.61 -12.95 -10.46
C GLY A 204 -24.34 -14.32 -11.09
N LYS A 205 -23.66 -14.39 -12.24
CA LYS A 205 -23.34 -15.65 -12.92
C LYS A 205 -21.94 -16.14 -12.57
N PRO A 206 -21.75 -17.47 -12.40
CA PRO A 206 -20.43 -18.07 -12.36
C PRO A 206 -19.80 -18.07 -13.76
N LEU A 207 -18.47 -18.18 -13.82
CA LEU A 207 -17.72 -18.21 -15.09
C LEU A 207 -18.17 -19.34 -16.03
N SER A 208 -18.60 -20.49 -15.48
CA SER A 208 -19.09 -21.63 -16.25
C SER A 208 -20.31 -21.30 -17.12
N GLU A 209 -21.13 -20.33 -16.72
CA GLU A 209 -22.29 -19.87 -17.49
C GLU A 209 -21.92 -18.79 -18.53
N MET A 210 -20.68 -18.29 -18.51
CA MET A 210 -20.20 -17.27 -19.46
C MET A 210 -19.51 -17.87 -20.68
N VAL A 211 -19.39 -19.21 -20.76
CA VAL A 211 -18.84 -19.91 -21.93
C VAL A 211 -19.93 -20.02 -23.01
N THR A 212 -20.39 -18.88 -23.53
CA THR A 212 -21.44 -18.81 -24.56
C THR A 212 -20.84 -18.67 -25.96
N ARG A 213 -21.70 -18.76 -26.98
CA ARG A 213 -21.30 -18.54 -28.38
C ARG A 213 -20.89 -17.09 -28.63
N GLU A 214 -21.63 -16.15 -28.04
CA GLU A 214 -21.43 -14.71 -28.15
C GLU A 214 -20.07 -14.31 -27.54
N VAL A 215 -19.80 -14.77 -26.31
CA VAL A 215 -18.51 -14.55 -25.64
C VAL A 215 -17.38 -15.19 -26.45
N GLY A 216 -17.57 -16.41 -26.96
CA GLY A 216 -16.60 -17.05 -27.84
C GLY A 216 -16.33 -16.28 -29.13
N THR A 217 -17.34 -15.58 -29.67
CA THR A 217 -17.18 -14.73 -30.87
C THR A 217 -16.41 -13.47 -30.53
N ALA A 218 -16.76 -12.79 -29.43
CA ALA A 218 -16.07 -11.58 -28.96
C ALA A 218 -14.59 -11.85 -28.66
N MET A 219 -14.27 -12.98 -28.02
CA MET A 219 -12.87 -13.39 -27.76
C MET A 219 -12.04 -13.58 -29.03
N MET A 220 -12.67 -13.89 -30.15
CA MET A 220 -12.00 -14.12 -31.44
C MET A 220 -12.01 -12.89 -32.34
N ASP A 221 -12.53 -11.76 -31.86
CA ASP A 221 -12.45 -10.50 -32.60
C ASP A 221 -10.97 -10.19 -32.89
N PRO A 222 -10.60 -9.92 -34.16
CA PRO A 222 -9.22 -9.61 -34.53
C PRO A 222 -8.68 -8.36 -33.85
N LYS A 223 -9.54 -7.47 -33.34
CA LYS A 223 -9.14 -6.27 -32.59
C LYS A 223 -8.75 -6.58 -31.16
N VAL A 224 -9.20 -7.68 -30.56
CA VAL A 224 -8.92 -8.00 -29.15
C VAL A 224 -7.52 -8.57 -29.00
N ASP A 225 -6.67 -7.96 -28.18
CA ASP A 225 -5.30 -8.44 -27.93
C ASP A 225 -5.23 -9.26 -26.65
N VAL A 226 -5.99 -8.85 -25.64
CA VAL A 226 -5.96 -9.42 -24.28
C VAL A 226 -7.37 -9.70 -23.80
N VAL A 227 -7.58 -10.94 -23.33
CA VAL A 227 -8.84 -11.37 -22.74
C VAL A 227 -8.66 -11.46 -21.22
N VAL A 228 -9.42 -10.66 -20.49
CA VAL A 228 -9.42 -10.61 -19.03
C VAL A 228 -10.68 -11.29 -18.51
N ILE A 229 -10.54 -12.45 -17.86
CA ILE A 229 -11.69 -13.18 -17.29
C ILE A 229 -11.73 -13.08 -15.77
N THR A 230 -12.92 -13.04 -15.17
CA THR A 230 -13.05 -13.27 -13.73
C THR A 230 -12.72 -14.72 -13.39
N SER A 231 -12.12 -14.98 -12.24
CA SER A 231 -11.87 -16.36 -11.78
C SER A 231 -13.18 -17.14 -11.60
N GLY A 232 -13.12 -18.44 -11.86
CA GLY A 232 -14.19 -19.40 -11.57
C GLY A 232 -13.63 -20.75 -11.15
N ASP A 233 -14.35 -21.83 -11.43
CA ASP A 233 -13.78 -23.17 -11.31
C ASP A 233 -12.67 -23.39 -12.35
N LEU A 234 -11.72 -24.28 -12.02
CA LEU A 234 -10.54 -24.54 -12.84
C LEU A 234 -10.91 -25.00 -14.27
N LYS A 235 -11.93 -25.83 -14.41
CA LYS A 235 -12.35 -26.37 -15.71
C LYS A 235 -12.87 -25.27 -16.62
N SER A 236 -13.69 -24.37 -16.10
CA SER A 236 -14.19 -23.22 -16.89
C SER A 236 -13.05 -22.31 -17.34
N MET A 237 -12.09 -21.98 -16.47
CA MET A 237 -10.94 -21.16 -16.86
C MET A 237 -10.06 -21.85 -17.92
N GLN A 238 -9.84 -23.16 -17.81
CA GLN A 238 -9.15 -23.95 -18.82
C GLN A 238 -9.87 -23.96 -20.18
N GLN A 239 -11.20 -23.90 -20.20
CA GLN A 239 -11.96 -23.81 -21.45
C GLN A 239 -11.70 -22.48 -22.18
N PHE A 240 -11.61 -21.36 -21.45
CA PHE A 240 -11.19 -20.08 -22.02
C PHE A 240 -9.76 -20.14 -22.57
N ALA A 241 -8.82 -20.70 -21.80
CA ALA A 241 -7.44 -20.89 -22.26
C ALA A 241 -7.35 -21.74 -23.53
N THR A 242 -8.10 -22.85 -23.57
CA THR A 242 -8.14 -23.75 -24.73
C THR A 242 -8.66 -23.04 -25.98
N LYS A 243 -9.68 -22.18 -25.85
CA LYS A 243 -10.21 -21.38 -26.96
C LYS A 243 -9.18 -20.38 -27.51
N LEU A 244 -8.29 -19.86 -26.66
CA LEU A 244 -7.32 -18.84 -27.04
C LEU A 244 -5.97 -19.41 -27.51
N LYS A 245 -5.70 -20.69 -27.30
CA LYS A 245 -4.39 -21.33 -27.50
C LYS A 245 -3.72 -21.01 -28.84
N ASP A 246 -4.50 -20.97 -29.92
CA ASP A 246 -4.00 -20.76 -31.28
C ASP A 246 -4.29 -19.34 -31.83
N SER A 247 -4.85 -18.46 -30.99
CA SER A 247 -5.27 -17.12 -31.39
C SER A 247 -4.17 -16.06 -31.30
N GLY A 248 -3.06 -16.36 -30.63
CA GLY A 248 -2.01 -15.39 -30.29
C GLY A 248 -2.40 -14.36 -29.21
N LYS A 249 -3.64 -14.39 -28.72
CA LYS A 249 -4.16 -13.49 -27.69
C LYS A 249 -3.69 -13.92 -26.30
N LYS A 250 -3.53 -12.95 -25.40
CA LYS A 250 -3.10 -13.20 -24.02
C LYS A 250 -4.32 -13.45 -23.13
N LEU A 251 -4.24 -14.45 -22.25
CA LEU A 251 -5.25 -14.70 -21.22
C LEU A 251 -4.80 -14.13 -19.88
N VAL A 252 -5.64 -13.28 -19.30
CA VAL A 252 -5.49 -12.73 -17.96
C VAL A 252 -6.66 -13.21 -17.09
N VAL A 253 -6.37 -13.65 -15.87
CA VAL A 253 -7.39 -14.09 -14.91
C VAL A 253 -7.39 -13.21 -13.66
N PHE A 254 -8.50 -12.52 -13.42
CA PHE A 254 -8.73 -11.75 -12.21
C PHE A 254 -9.17 -12.66 -11.06
N MET A 255 -8.25 -12.97 -10.13
CA MET A 255 -8.51 -13.85 -9.00
C MET A 255 -9.40 -13.17 -7.95
N THR A 256 -10.67 -13.55 -7.91
CA THR A 256 -11.64 -13.07 -6.91
C THR A 256 -11.59 -13.88 -5.61
N TRP A 257 -12.26 -13.38 -4.57
CA TRP A 257 -12.31 -13.97 -3.22
C TRP A 257 -13.40 -15.05 -3.02
N GLU A 258 -13.77 -15.79 -4.07
CA GLU A 258 -14.78 -16.87 -4.05
C GLU A 258 -16.11 -16.51 -3.34
N GLY A 259 -16.53 -15.25 -3.38
CA GLY A 259 -17.76 -14.79 -2.70
C GLY A 259 -17.73 -14.89 -1.17
N LYS A 260 -16.55 -14.96 -0.57
CA LYS A 260 -16.37 -14.91 0.88
C LYS A 260 -16.06 -13.48 1.33
N HIS A 261 -16.69 -13.07 2.42
CA HIS A 261 -16.57 -11.73 2.98
C HIS A 261 -16.06 -11.82 4.43
N PRO A 262 -14.99 -11.10 4.82
CA PRO A 262 -14.31 -11.29 6.09
C PRO A 262 -15.05 -10.69 7.32
N GLY A 263 -16.06 -9.84 7.11
CA GLY A 263 -16.81 -9.17 8.17
C GLY A 263 -17.75 -10.06 9.01
N ASN A 264 -18.03 -11.30 8.59
CA ASN A 264 -18.81 -12.23 9.41
C ASN A 264 -17.88 -13.00 10.37
N GLN A 265 -18.12 -13.08 11.68
CA GLN A 265 -17.13 -13.64 12.63
C GLN A 265 -16.81 -15.14 12.43
N SER A 266 -17.72 -15.93 11.85
CA SER A 266 -17.44 -17.30 11.38
C SER A 266 -16.64 -17.37 10.08
N SER A 267 -16.35 -16.22 9.45
CA SER A 267 -15.80 -16.13 8.11
C SER A 267 -14.30 -16.01 8.02
N LYS A 268 -13.54 -15.53 9.03
CA LYS A 268 -12.09 -15.31 8.83
C LYS A 268 -11.35 -16.59 8.42
N THR A 269 -11.54 -17.67 9.16
CA THR A 269 -10.96 -18.98 8.83
C THR A 269 -11.48 -19.51 7.48
N GLN A 270 -12.77 -19.32 7.19
CA GLN A 270 -13.38 -19.74 5.92
C GLN A 270 -12.86 -18.93 4.74
N TYR A 271 -12.65 -17.63 4.93
CA TYR A 271 -12.14 -16.67 3.97
C TYR A 271 -10.67 -16.95 3.67
N THR A 272 -9.83 -17.17 4.70
CA THR A 272 -8.45 -17.66 4.52
C THR A 272 -8.43 -18.99 3.78
N SER A 273 -9.29 -19.93 4.15
CA SER A 273 -9.34 -21.27 3.51
C SER A 273 -9.77 -21.19 2.04
N ALA A 274 -10.77 -20.38 1.73
CA ALA A 274 -11.21 -20.10 0.37
C ALA A 274 -10.13 -19.40 -0.45
N THR A 275 -9.46 -18.40 0.12
CA THR A 275 -8.35 -17.71 -0.56
C THR A 275 -7.19 -18.65 -0.84
N ARG A 276 -6.82 -19.52 0.11
CA ARG A 276 -5.80 -20.58 -0.12
C ARG A 276 -6.19 -21.53 -1.24
N LYS A 277 -7.47 -21.91 -1.32
CA LYS A 277 -7.99 -22.75 -2.39
C LYS A 277 -7.89 -22.04 -3.74
N ALA A 278 -8.31 -20.78 -3.82
CA ALA A 278 -8.20 -19.96 -5.02
C ALA A 278 -6.74 -19.84 -5.49
N VAL A 279 -5.80 -19.56 -4.58
CA VAL A 279 -4.36 -19.52 -4.88
C VAL A 279 -3.88 -20.81 -5.53
N ARG A 280 -4.19 -21.98 -4.94
CA ARG A 280 -3.81 -23.27 -5.53
C ARG A 280 -4.39 -23.48 -6.92
N GLN A 281 -5.66 -23.11 -7.14
CA GLN A 281 -6.31 -23.23 -8.44
C GLN A 281 -5.68 -22.31 -9.49
N MET A 282 -5.35 -21.07 -9.13
CA MET A 282 -4.70 -20.14 -10.05
C MET A 282 -3.28 -20.57 -10.39
N ARG A 283 -2.52 -21.10 -9.42
CA ARG A 283 -1.18 -21.66 -9.68
C ARG A 283 -1.23 -22.86 -10.63
N GLU A 284 -2.21 -23.74 -10.43
CA GLU A 284 -2.41 -24.87 -11.34
C GLU A 284 -2.81 -24.39 -12.75
N LEU A 285 -3.69 -23.39 -12.85
CA LEU A 285 -4.07 -22.82 -14.14
C LEU A 285 -2.88 -22.15 -14.84
N GLU A 286 -2.13 -21.30 -14.14
CA GLU A 286 -0.93 -20.61 -14.64
C GLU A 286 0.08 -21.63 -15.18
N LYS A 287 0.36 -22.69 -14.42
CA LYS A 287 1.24 -23.79 -14.84
C LYS A 287 0.78 -24.50 -16.10
N GLN A 288 -0.52 -24.74 -16.24
CA GLN A 288 -1.06 -25.52 -17.37
C GLN A 288 -1.28 -24.69 -18.64
N THR A 289 -1.51 -23.38 -18.50
CA THR A 289 -2.00 -22.54 -19.60
C THR A 289 -1.11 -21.36 -19.93
N GLY A 290 -0.19 -20.99 -19.04
CA GLY A 290 0.60 -19.76 -19.17
C GLY A 290 -0.22 -18.48 -18.97
N ALA A 291 -1.47 -18.58 -18.49
CA ALA A 291 -2.29 -17.41 -18.22
C ALA A 291 -1.65 -16.51 -17.14
N THR A 292 -1.72 -15.19 -17.33
CA THR A 292 -1.32 -14.24 -16.28
C THR A 292 -2.41 -14.13 -15.24
N ILE A 293 -2.06 -14.26 -13.97
CA ILE A 293 -3.01 -14.13 -12.86
C ILE A 293 -2.88 -12.73 -12.24
N ILE A 294 -4.00 -12.06 -12.03
CA ILE A 294 -4.09 -10.88 -11.16
C ILE A 294 -4.51 -11.37 -9.77
N PRO A 295 -3.61 -11.42 -8.77
CA PRO A 295 -3.88 -12.12 -7.52
C PRO A 295 -4.69 -11.30 -6.51
N SER A 296 -5.80 -10.70 -6.92
CA SER A 296 -6.58 -9.75 -6.11
C SER A 296 -7.08 -10.35 -4.79
N ALA A 297 -7.44 -11.63 -4.77
CA ALA A 297 -7.84 -12.30 -3.53
C ALA A 297 -6.71 -12.36 -2.49
N VAL A 298 -5.44 -12.47 -2.92
CA VAL A 298 -4.27 -12.43 -2.04
C VAL A 298 -4.10 -11.02 -1.47
N LEU A 299 -4.20 -9.99 -2.32
CA LEU A 299 -4.15 -8.59 -1.88
C LEU A 299 -5.25 -8.27 -0.88
N TYR A 300 -6.48 -8.67 -1.17
CA TYR A 300 -7.63 -8.46 -0.28
C TYR A 300 -7.43 -9.18 1.04
N HIS A 301 -6.95 -10.43 1.01
CA HIS A 301 -6.66 -11.17 2.23
C HIS A 301 -5.58 -10.50 3.05
N ASP A 302 -4.50 -10.06 2.41
CA ASP A 302 -3.40 -9.38 3.05
C ASP A 302 -3.86 -8.10 3.75
N LEU A 303 -4.54 -7.22 3.02
CA LEU A 303 -5.11 -5.97 3.51
C LEU A 303 -6.20 -6.16 4.57
N THR A 304 -6.88 -7.29 4.58
CA THR A 304 -7.88 -7.65 5.61
C THR A 304 -7.23 -8.12 6.89
N MET A 305 -6.21 -8.98 6.78
CA MET A 305 -5.55 -9.55 7.96
C MET A 305 -4.56 -8.56 8.59
N ASN A 306 -4.05 -7.63 7.78
CA ASN A 306 -3.10 -6.60 8.16
C ASN A 306 -3.59 -5.24 7.63
N PRO A 307 -4.72 -4.71 8.15
CA PRO A 307 -5.26 -3.45 7.67
C PRO A 307 -4.29 -2.30 7.92
N PRO A 308 -4.23 -1.30 7.03
CA PRO A 308 -3.55 -0.04 7.30
C PRO A 308 -4.05 0.60 8.60
N ASP A 309 -3.20 1.41 9.21
CA ASP A 309 -3.55 2.11 10.44
C ASP A 309 -4.78 3.02 10.24
N GLY A 310 -5.62 3.06 11.27
CA GLY A 310 -6.83 3.89 11.28
C GLY A 310 -8.01 3.32 10.48
N MET A 311 -7.92 2.11 9.91
CA MET A 311 -9.08 1.50 9.23
C MET A 311 -10.17 1.12 10.24
N PRO A 312 -11.44 1.55 10.04
CA PRO A 312 -12.51 1.42 11.03
C PRO A 312 -13.06 -0.01 11.17
N ARG A 313 -12.82 -0.87 10.16
CA ARG A 313 -13.34 -2.24 10.10
C ARG A 313 -12.44 -3.14 9.28
N ILE A 314 -12.52 -4.45 9.54
CA ILE A 314 -11.67 -5.43 8.87
C ILE A 314 -12.03 -5.63 7.38
N ASP A 315 -13.29 -5.37 7.03
CA ASP A 315 -13.87 -5.51 5.71
C ASP A 315 -13.99 -4.14 5.00
N TYR A 316 -13.10 -3.20 5.30
CA TYR A 316 -13.12 -1.81 4.78
C TYR A 316 -12.95 -1.69 3.25
N LEU A 317 -12.53 -2.76 2.56
CA LEU A 317 -12.47 -2.83 1.10
C LEU A 317 -13.79 -3.29 0.47
N TRP A 318 -14.77 -3.69 1.28
CA TRP A 318 -16.06 -4.20 0.84
C TRP A 318 -17.16 -3.17 1.06
N LYS A 319 -18.27 -3.30 0.36
CA LYS A 319 -19.52 -2.67 0.77
C LYS A 319 -19.98 -3.30 2.09
N GLN A 320 -20.56 -2.51 2.98
CA GLN A 320 -21.02 -3.00 4.27
C GLN A 320 -21.94 -4.22 4.12
N ARG A 321 -21.59 -5.34 4.78
CA ARG A 321 -22.36 -6.61 4.75
C ARG A 321 -22.58 -7.18 3.35
N ASN A 322 -21.66 -6.94 2.42
CA ASN A 322 -21.83 -7.31 1.02
C ASN A 322 -20.53 -7.90 0.45
N ILE A 323 -20.65 -8.93 -0.37
CA ILE A 323 -19.52 -9.60 -1.03
C ILE A 323 -18.80 -8.73 -2.07
N HIS A 324 -19.41 -7.63 -2.50
CA HIS A 324 -18.79 -6.72 -3.46
C HIS A 324 -17.85 -5.74 -2.78
N GLN A 325 -16.77 -5.40 -3.47
CA GLN A 325 -15.85 -4.35 -3.06
C GLN A 325 -16.51 -2.97 -3.03
N ASN A 326 -15.99 -2.03 -2.26
CA ASN A 326 -16.33 -0.61 -2.41
C ASN A 326 -15.34 0.09 -3.37
N ALA A 327 -15.42 1.41 -3.50
CA ALA A 327 -14.55 2.17 -4.39
C ALA A 327 -13.05 1.98 -4.03
N LEU A 328 -12.73 1.93 -2.74
CA LEU A 328 -11.37 1.69 -2.25
C LEU A 328 -10.85 0.31 -2.66
N GLY A 329 -11.67 -0.73 -2.49
CA GLY A 329 -11.34 -2.07 -2.95
C GLY A 329 -11.19 -2.14 -4.48
N THR A 330 -12.03 -1.45 -5.24
CA THR A 330 -11.93 -1.39 -6.71
C THR A 330 -10.63 -0.73 -7.14
N MET A 331 -10.21 0.32 -6.44
CA MET A 331 -8.93 0.97 -6.65
C MET A 331 -7.75 0.04 -6.32
N ALA A 332 -7.81 -0.68 -5.19
CA ALA A 332 -6.78 -1.66 -4.83
C ALA A 332 -6.61 -2.73 -5.94
N ASN A 333 -7.71 -3.17 -6.54
CA ASN A 333 -7.67 -4.06 -7.71
C ASN A 333 -6.97 -3.40 -8.91
N ALA A 334 -7.30 -2.15 -9.24
CA ALA A 334 -6.70 -1.45 -10.37
C ALA A 334 -5.19 -1.19 -10.19
N LEU A 335 -4.76 -0.88 -8.96
CA LEU A 335 -3.34 -0.76 -8.60
C LEU A 335 -2.58 -2.07 -8.86
N LEU A 336 -3.14 -3.20 -8.41
CA LEU A 336 -2.55 -4.52 -8.63
C LEU A 336 -2.57 -4.93 -10.10
N MET A 337 -3.68 -4.64 -10.81
CA MET A 337 -3.77 -4.89 -12.25
C MET A 337 -2.74 -4.08 -13.02
N THR A 338 -2.54 -2.81 -12.67
CA THR A 338 -1.50 -1.98 -13.30
C THR A 338 -0.13 -2.63 -13.13
N ALA A 339 0.22 -3.03 -11.91
CA ALA A 339 1.48 -3.71 -11.62
C ALA A 339 1.66 -4.99 -12.45
N MET A 340 0.68 -5.90 -12.41
CA MET A 340 0.78 -7.19 -13.09
C MET A 340 0.74 -7.09 -14.62
N LEU A 341 0.04 -6.09 -15.17
CA LEU A 341 -0.11 -5.97 -16.63
C LEU A 341 1.01 -5.15 -17.27
N THR A 342 1.58 -4.17 -16.57
CA THR A 342 2.64 -3.32 -17.13
C THR A 342 4.04 -3.71 -16.67
N GLY A 343 4.14 -4.46 -15.58
CA GLY A 343 5.42 -4.71 -14.92
C GLY A 343 5.96 -3.51 -14.15
N GLU A 344 5.21 -2.41 -14.05
CA GLU A 344 5.65 -1.19 -13.37
C GLU A 344 5.05 -1.05 -11.97
N SER A 345 5.83 -0.45 -11.06
CA SER A 345 5.33 -0.11 -9.72
C SER A 345 4.17 0.88 -9.81
N PRO A 346 3.05 0.64 -9.11
CA PRO A 346 1.92 1.56 -9.09
C PRO A 346 2.15 2.76 -8.16
N ALA A 347 3.33 2.90 -7.56
CA ALA A 347 3.70 4.04 -6.73
C ALA A 347 3.51 5.37 -7.50
N GLY A 348 2.99 6.39 -6.80
CA GLY A 348 2.76 7.72 -7.38
C GLY A 348 1.49 7.83 -8.25
N LEU A 349 0.77 6.73 -8.50
CA LEU A 349 -0.53 6.79 -9.18
C LEU A 349 -1.57 7.48 -8.31
N ASN A 350 -1.89 8.73 -8.66
CA ASN A 350 -2.98 9.47 -8.04
C ASN A 350 -4.23 9.31 -8.91
N PHE A 351 -5.26 8.68 -8.34
CA PHE A 351 -6.57 8.59 -8.97
C PHE A 351 -7.32 9.90 -8.73
N ASP A 352 -7.44 10.69 -9.79
CA ASP A 352 -8.50 11.69 -9.88
C ASP A 352 -9.76 10.90 -10.23
N PHE A 353 -10.49 10.42 -9.22
CA PHE A 353 -11.71 9.67 -9.54
C PHE A 353 -12.68 10.61 -10.27
N PRO A 354 -13.59 10.06 -11.10
CA PRO A 354 -14.69 10.86 -11.62
C PRO A 354 -15.43 11.56 -10.46
N PRO A 355 -15.90 12.81 -10.64
CA PRO A 355 -16.52 13.61 -9.58
C PRO A 355 -17.83 13.04 -9.00
N HIS A 356 -18.35 11.93 -9.53
CA HIS A 356 -19.43 11.18 -8.86
C HIS A 356 -18.92 10.22 -7.75
N ILE A 357 -17.59 10.10 -7.60
CA ILE A 357 -16.90 9.32 -6.56
C ILE A 357 -16.03 10.25 -5.68
N VAL A 358 -15.56 11.38 -6.21
CA VAL A 358 -14.83 12.41 -5.44
C VAL A 358 -15.76 13.53 -4.97
N GLY A 359 -15.89 13.72 -3.67
CA GLY A 359 -16.53 14.92 -3.09
C GLY A 359 -17.92 14.70 -2.48
N GLN A 360 -18.43 13.47 -2.51
CA GLN A 360 -19.40 13.01 -1.53
C GLN A 360 -18.68 11.99 -0.65
N ASN A 361 -19.12 11.83 0.60
CA ASN A 361 -18.81 10.61 1.36
C ASN A 361 -18.93 9.42 0.39
N ILE A 362 -18.10 8.37 0.50
CA ILE A 362 -18.54 7.07 -0.04
C ILE A 362 -19.97 6.95 0.50
N PRO A 363 -21.03 6.93 -0.34
CA PRO A 363 -22.38 7.29 0.15
C PRO A 363 -22.83 6.44 1.35
N ASP A 364 -22.19 5.28 1.52
CA ASP A 364 -22.39 4.31 2.59
C ASP A 364 -21.24 4.24 3.63
N GLU A 365 -20.11 4.96 3.48
CA GLU A 365 -18.91 4.88 4.36
C GLU A 365 -18.28 6.28 4.64
N PRO A 366 -18.97 7.18 5.37
CA PRO A 366 -18.47 8.53 5.67
C PRO A 366 -17.17 8.56 6.48
N ASP A 367 -16.84 7.46 7.15
CA ASP A 367 -15.64 7.34 8.00
C ASP A 367 -14.38 6.93 7.22
N LEU A 368 -14.51 6.48 5.96
CA LEU A 368 -13.37 6.10 5.13
C LEU A 368 -12.84 7.31 4.36
N ARG A 369 -11.73 7.87 4.85
CA ARG A 369 -11.00 8.94 4.18
C ARG A 369 -9.89 8.38 3.30
N PHE A 370 -9.88 8.78 2.04
CA PHE A 370 -8.80 8.44 1.12
C PHE A 370 -7.59 9.36 1.35
N THR A 371 -6.82 9.06 2.40
CA THR A 371 -5.61 9.82 2.73
C THR A 371 -4.46 9.44 1.79
N ARG A 372 -3.45 10.31 1.73
CA ARG A 372 -2.19 10.02 1.02
C ARG A 372 -1.55 8.73 1.53
N ASP A 373 -1.44 8.59 2.85
CA ASP A 373 -0.77 7.45 3.48
C ASP A 373 -1.50 6.13 3.20
N LEU A 374 -2.84 6.13 3.21
CA LEU A 374 -3.63 4.97 2.83
C LEU A 374 -3.37 4.59 1.36
N ARG A 375 -3.35 5.58 0.45
CA ARG A 375 -3.07 5.35 -0.97
C ARG A 375 -1.67 4.76 -1.17
N GLU A 376 -0.65 5.36 -0.55
CA GLU A 376 0.74 4.88 -0.66
C GLU A 376 0.87 3.47 -0.08
N THR A 377 0.18 3.18 1.02
CA THR A 377 0.10 1.81 1.57
C THR A 377 -0.54 0.85 0.58
N LEU A 378 -1.67 1.19 -0.05
CA LEU A 378 -2.32 0.32 -1.04
C LEU A 378 -1.44 0.08 -2.28
N GLN A 379 -0.73 1.12 -2.75
CA GLN A 379 0.23 1.01 -3.84
C GLN A 379 1.35 0.03 -3.50
N TYR A 380 1.96 0.21 -2.32
CA TYR A 380 3.04 -0.66 -1.84
C TYR A 380 2.58 -2.12 -1.69
N ARG A 381 1.41 -2.35 -1.07
CA ARG A 381 0.89 -3.71 -0.86
C ARG A 381 0.50 -4.38 -2.17
N ALA A 382 -0.08 -3.65 -3.12
CA ALA A 382 -0.33 -4.16 -4.46
C ALA A 382 0.99 -4.57 -5.15
N TRP A 383 2.03 -3.74 -5.06
CA TRP A 383 3.35 -4.04 -5.62
C TRP A 383 4.02 -5.27 -5.00
N SER A 384 4.01 -5.35 -3.67
CA SER A 384 4.55 -6.50 -2.93
C SER A 384 3.86 -7.80 -3.33
N VAL A 385 2.53 -7.79 -3.42
CA VAL A 385 1.75 -8.96 -3.83
C VAL A 385 2.05 -9.36 -5.27
N ALA A 386 2.24 -8.40 -6.18
CA ALA A 386 2.62 -8.65 -7.57
C ALA A 386 3.98 -9.35 -7.68
N HIS A 387 4.98 -8.87 -6.95
CA HIS A 387 6.31 -9.48 -6.91
C HIS A 387 6.31 -10.87 -6.27
N ASP A 388 5.67 -11.03 -5.12
CA ASP A 388 5.59 -12.32 -4.46
C ASP A 388 4.88 -13.34 -5.34
N TRP A 389 3.79 -12.94 -5.99
CA TRP A 389 3.11 -13.81 -6.94
C TRP A 389 4.04 -14.25 -8.07
N THR A 390 4.77 -13.32 -8.68
CA THR A 390 5.70 -13.60 -9.78
C THR A 390 6.87 -14.51 -9.35
N LYS A 391 7.31 -14.41 -8.09
CA LYS A 391 8.29 -15.32 -7.47
C LYS A 391 7.77 -16.72 -7.17
N GLY A 392 6.52 -17.02 -7.49
CA GLY A 392 5.89 -18.28 -7.08
C GLY A 392 5.69 -18.38 -5.57
N ARG A 393 5.58 -17.24 -4.89
CA ARG A 393 5.32 -17.13 -3.44
C ARG A 393 3.92 -16.59 -3.19
N SER A 394 3.38 -16.90 -2.01
CA SER A 394 2.24 -16.22 -1.42
C SER A 394 2.28 -16.46 0.08
N HIS A 395 1.92 -15.48 0.91
CA HIS A 395 1.77 -15.67 2.36
C HIS A 395 0.69 -16.70 2.74
N LEU A 396 -0.08 -17.17 1.75
CA LEU A 396 -1.12 -18.19 1.89
C LEU A 396 -0.65 -19.60 1.51
N GLU A 397 0.47 -19.72 0.83
CA GLU A 397 1.08 -21.03 0.57
C GLU A 397 1.77 -21.51 1.86
N ALA A 398 1.63 -22.79 2.19
CA ALA A 398 2.36 -23.36 3.32
C ALA A 398 3.87 -23.27 3.02
N PRO A 399 4.73 -23.09 4.04
CA PRO A 399 6.17 -23.27 3.86
C PRO A 399 6.40 -24.65 3.23
N LYS A 400 7.10 -24.67 2.10
CA LYS A 400 7.48 -25.92 1.43
C LYS A 400 8.53 -26.67 2.25
#